data_AF-A0A955ZLG5-F1
#
_entry.id   AF-A0A955ZLG5-F1
#
_cell.length_a   1.000
_cell.length_b   1.000
_cell.length_c   1.000
_cell.angle_alpha   90.00
_cell.angle_beta   90.00
_cell.angle_gamma   90.00
#
_symmetry.space_group_name_H-M   'P 1'
#
loop_
_entity.id
_entity.type
_entity.pdbx_description
1 polymer ?
#
loop_
_entity_poly.entity_id
_entity_poly.type
_entity_poly.pdbx_seq_one_letter_code
_entity_poly.pdbx_strand_id
1 'polypeptide(L)' 'MSARFRLLRVGKARGTWSDAPIGDWTKRMRRWGGFAEEDVKPEPFKGSIEAVRDAEAARLL' A
#
# COMPACT_ATOMS: atom_id res chain seq x y z
N MET A 1 6.34 9.27 17.35
CA MET A 1 5.42 10.17 16.61
C MET A 1 4.61 9.31 15.67
N SER A 2 3.28 9.31 15.77
CA SER A 2 2.41 8.67 14.76
C SER A 2 2.60 9.39 13.43
N ALA A 3 2.78 8.65 12.33
CA ALA A 3 2.92 9.27 11.01
C ALA A 3 1.63 10.03 10.64
N ARG A 4 1.77 11.26 10.13
CA ARG A 4 0.63 12.07 9.66
C ARG A 4 -0.05 11.47 8.44
N PHE A 5 0.72 10.80 7.59
CA PHE A 5 0.24 10.17 6.36
C PHE A 5 0.55 8.68 6.37
N ARG A 6 -0.36 7.88 5.81
CA ARG A 6 -0.19 6.43 5.65
C ARG A 6 -0.60 6.02 4.25
N LEU A 7 0.25 5.23 3.60
CA LEU A 7 -0.02 4.57 2.32
C LEU A 7 -0.20 3.08 2.59
N LEU A 8 -1.38 2.58 2.24
CA LEU A 8 -1.69 1.16 2.26
C LEU A 8 -1.77 0.65 0.84
N ARG A 9 -1.04 -0.43 0.54
CA ARG A 9 -1.02 -1.03 -0.80
C ARG A 9 -1.34 -2.51 -0.73
N VAL A 10 -2.22 -2.96 -1.61
CA VAL A 10 -2.48 -4.40 -1.77
C VAL A 10 -1.42 -4.98 -2.70
N GLY A 11 -0.53 -5.80 -2.13
CA GLY A 11 0.60 -6.39 -2.82
C GLY A 11 1.75 -5.42 -3.08
N LYS A 12 2.89 -6.00 -3.50
CA LYS A 12 4.04 -5.25 -4.01
C LYS A 12 4.08 -5.33 -5.52
N ALA A 13 4.55 -4.25 -6.15
CA ALA A 13 4.92 -4.31 -7.54
C ALA A 13 6.09 -5.29 -7.73
N ARG A 14 6.10 -6.02 -8.86
CA ARG A 14 7.19 -6.95 -9.19
C ARG A 14 8.37 -6.26 -9.87
N GLY A 15 8.19 -5.02 -10.32
CA GLY A 15 9.20 -4.25 -11.04
C GLY A 15 9.80 -3.14 -10.17
N THR A 16 11.13 -3.01 -10.19
CA THR A 16 11.85 -1.93 -9.51
C THR A 16 11.53 -0.55 -10.08
N TRP A 17 11.13 -0.48 -11.35
CA TRP A 17 10.79 0.76 -12.05
C TRP A 17 9.60 1.49 -11.43
N SER A 18 8.64 0.77 -10.85
CA SER A 18 7.45 1.36 -10.23
C SER A 18 7.64 1.66 -8.74
N ASP A 19 8.44 0.86 -8.02
CA ASP A 19 8.66 1.05 -6.58
C ASP A 19 9.72 2.14 -6.29
N ALA A 20 10.72 2.30 -7.15
CA ALA A 20 11.79 3.28 -6.92
C ALA A 20 11.29 4.75 -6.85
N PRO A 21 10.41 5.21 -7.75
CA PRO A 21 9.85 6.57 -7.66
C PRO A 21 8.97 6.76 -6.42
N ILE A 22 8.22 5.73 -6.02
CA ILE A 22 7.39 5.77 -4.80
C ILE A 22 8.28 5.99 -3.59
N GLY A 23 9.33 5.18 -3.43
CA GLY A 23 10.25 5.30 -2.30
C GLY A 23 11.00 6.64 -2.24
N ASP A 24 11.34 7.26 -3.37
CA ASP A 24 11.94 8.60 -3.38
C ASP A 24 10.91 9.66 -2.94
N TRP A 25 9.68 9.57 -3.43
CA TRP A 25 8.62 10.49 -3.06
C TRP A 25 8.26 10.39 -1.57
N THR A 26 8.10 9.17 -1.03
CA THR A 26 7.73 8.97 0.38
C THR A 26 8.84 9.42 1.32
N LYS A 27 10.12 9.25 0.96
CA LYS A 27 11.26 9.85 1.70
C LYS A 27 11.11 11.36 1.83
N ARG A 28 10.76 12.06 0.73
CA ARG A 28 10.55 13.52 0.73
C ARG A 28 9.34 13.91 1.57
N MET A 29 8.31 13.05 1.63
CA MET A 29 7.10 13.31 2.43
C MET A 29 7.32 13.23 3.94
N ARG A 30 8.31 12.46 4.41
CA ARG A 30 8.60 12.32 5.84
C ARG A 30 8.84 13.64 6.57
N ARG A 31 9.36 14.67 5.87
CA ARG A 31 9.59 16.01 6.45
C ARG A 31 8.31 16.77 6.80
N TRP A 32 7.14 16.36 6.27
CA TRP A 32 5.86 17.03 6.47
C TRP A 32 5.01 16.43 7.61
N GLY A 33 5.65 15.71 8.55
CA GLY A 33 4.96 15.08 9.68
C GLY A 33 4.96 13.56 9.66
N GLY A 34 5.87 12.93 8.91
CA GLY A 34 6.01 11.48 8.84
C GLY A 34 5.07 10.81 7.84
N PHE A 35 5.55 9.74 7.23
CA PHE A 35 4.85 8.95 6.23
C PHE A 35 5.10 7.46 6.52
N ALA A 36 4.03 6.68 6.69
CA ALA A 36 4.09 5.24 6.89
C ALA A 36 3.64 4.50 5.63
N GLU A 37 4.36 3.45 5.26
CA GLU A 37 4.03 2.57 4.14
C GLU A 37 3.77 1.18 4.68
N GLU A 38 2.67 0.57 4.26
CA GLU A 38 2.29 -0.78 4.66
C GLU A 38 1.73 -1.53 3.45
N ASP A 39 2.33 -2.70 3.17
CA ASP A 39 1.88 -3.57 2.10
C ASP A 39 1.05 -4.71 2.70
N VAL A 40 -0.21 -4.80 2.27
CA VAL A 40 -1.13 -5.86 2.67
C VAL A 40 -1.12 -6.99 1.65
N LYS A 41 -1.29 -8.22 2.12
CA LYS A 41 -1.26 -9.41 1.26
C LYS A 41 -2.48 -9.40 0.31
N PRO A 42 -2.29 -9.57 -1.02
CA PRO A 42 -3.38 -9.72 -1.97
C PRO A 42 -4.23 -10.96 -1.67
N GLU A 43 -5.55 -10.87 -1.91
CA GLU A 43 -6.42 -12.03 -1.81
C GLU A 43 -6.27 -12.92 -3.06
N PRO A 44 -6.02 -14.23 -2.93
CA PRO A 44 -6.04 -15.13 -4.08
C PRO A 44 -7.43 -15.17 -4.72
N PHE A 45 -7.46 -15.04 -6.04
CA PHE A 45 -8.70 -15.12 -6.80
C PHE A 45 -9.29 -16.54 -6.77
N LYS A 46 -10.55 -16.64 -6.35
CA LYS A 46 -11.32 -17.91 -6.25
C LYS A 46 -12.62 -17.88 -7.06
N GLY A 47 -12.66 -17.11 -8.15
CA GLY A 47 -13.81 -17.06 -9.06
C GLY A 47 -14.78 -15.89 -8.83
N SER A 48 -14.57 -15.05 -7.81
CA SER A 48 -15.35 -13.83 -7.58
C SER A 48 -14.43 -12.62 -7.35
N ILE A 49 -14.61 -11.58 -8.16
CA ILE A 49 -13.88 -10.31 -8.03
C ILE A 49 -14.41 -9.51 -6.84
N GLU A 50 -15.71 -9.52 -6.61
CA GLU A 50 -16.35 -8.82 -5.49
C GLU A 50 -15.83 -9.36 -4.15
N ALA A 51 -15.77 -10.68 -4.00
CA ALA A 51 -15.23 -11.31 -2.79
C ALA A 51 -13.75 -10.94 -2.53
N VAL A 52 -12.95 -10.83 -3.59
CA VAL A 52 -11.55 -10.37 -3.49
C VAL A 52 -11.51 -8.91 -3.04
N ARG A 53 -12.32 -8.03 -3.66
CA ARG A 53 -12.36 -6.60 -3.33
C ARG A 53 -12.82 -6.37 -1.89
N ASP A 54 -13.83 -7.10 -1.42
CA ASP A 54 -14.34 -6.99 -0.05
C ASP A 54 -13.31 -7.45 0.97
N ALA A 55 -12.65 -8.59 0.71
CA ALA A 55 -11.59 -9.10 1.58
C ALA A 55 -10.37 -8.16 1.64
N GLU A 56 -10.01 -7.54 0.52
CA GLU A 56 -8.93 -6.55 0.48
C GLU A 56 -9.33 -5.24 1.14
N ALA A 57 -10.54 -4.74 0.91
CA ALA A 57 -11.06 -3.53 1.56
C ALA A 57 -11.12 -3.66 3.08
N ALA A 58 -11.53 -4.82 3.60
CA ALA A 58 -11.55 -5.11 5.03
C ALA A 58 -10.17 -5.07 5.71
N ARG A 59 -9.07 -5.18 4.94
CA ARG A 59 -7.71 -5.05 5.47
C ARG A 59 -7.19 -3.61 5.41
N LEU A 60 -7.84 -2.75 4.61
CA LEU A 60 -7.44 -1.36 4.40
C LEU A 60 -8.16 -0.38 5.34
N LEU A 61 -9.35 -0.74 5.82
CA LEU A 61 -10.18 0.02 6.76
C LEU A 61 -9.86 -0.37 8.21
#